data_AF-A0A914PH70-F1
#
_entry.id   AF-A0A914PH70-F1
#
_cell.length_a   1.000
_cell.length_b   1.000
_cell.length_c   1.000
_cell.angle_alpha   90.00
_cell.angle_beta   90.00
_cell.angle_gamma   90.00
#
_symmetry.space_group_name_H-M   'P 1'
#
loop_
_entity.id
_entity.type
_entity.pdbx_description
1 polymer ?
#
loop_
_entity_poly.entity_id
_entity_poly.type
_entity_poly.pdbx_seq_one_letter_code
_entity_poly.pdbx_strand_id
1 'polypeptide(L)'
;MLAQTIVGSSQVFILGIPPRLAAVWFGPKQVSTACAAGVFGNQLGIAIGFVLPPLIVHMGTVAEITNDLDILFLGSAIFNTLIFAAIIAFFSEKPKLPPSIAQVRAMEESIDGNYLASLKKLVINPHYMLLLVSYGWFCRKKYSC
;
A
#
# COMPACT_ATOMS: atom_id res chain seq x y z
N MET A 1 5.69 12.48 16.60
CA MET A 1 4.29 12.61 16.13
C MET A 1 4.22 13.01 14.66
N LEU A 2 4.88 14.08 14.21
CA LEU A 2 4.89 14.48 12.79
C LEU A 2 5.28 13.37 11.81
N ALA A 3 6.38 12.65 12.06
CA ALA A 3 6.82 11.54 11.20
C ALA A 3 5.76 10.43 11.09
N GLN A 4 5.09 10.08 12.19
CA GLN A 4 4.04 9.05 12.18
C GLN A 4 2.79 9.51 11.42
N THR A 5 2.42 10.80 11.51
CA THR A 5 1.32 11.36 10.72
C THR A 5 1.62 11.31 9.22
N ILE A 6 2.85 11.62 8.82
CA ILE A 6 3.30 11.56 7.42
C ILE A 6 3.30 10.12 6.91
N VAL A 7 3.80 9.16 7.71
CA VAL A 7 3.78 7.75 7.34
C VAL A 7 2.35 7.23 7.25
N GLY A 8 1.49 7.61 8.20
CA GLY A 8 0.08 7.23 8.23
C GLY A 8 -0.71 7.76 7.03
N SER A 9 -0.47 9.01 6.60
CA SER A 9 -1.10 9.53 5.39
C SER A 9 -0.58 8.84 4.12
N SER A 10 0.72 8.51 4.08
CA SER A 10 1.36 7.82 2.96
C SER A 10 0.79 6.41 2.73
N GLN A 11 0.41 5.71 3.79
CA GLN A 11 -0.16 4.35 3.71
C GLN A 11 -1.42 4.26 2.84
N VAL A 12 -2.27 5.30 2.85
CA VAL A 12 -3.48 5.34 2.00
C VAL A 12 -3.12 5.28 0.52
N PHE A 13 -2.04 5.96 0.12
CA PHE A 13 -1.55 5.96 -1.25
C PHE A 13 -0.92 4.61 -1.61
N ILE A 14 -0.10 4.04 -0.71
CA ILE A 14 0.58 2.75 -0.93
C ILE A 14 -0.43 1.64 -1.21
N LEU A 15 -1.55 1.59 -0.49
CA LEU A 15 -2.60 0.58 -0.69
C LEU A 15 -3.44 0.82 -1.96
N GLY A 16 -3.56 2.06 -2.42
CA GLY A 16 -4.31 2.41 -3.63
C GLY A 16 -3.54 2.23 -4.94
N ILE A 17 -2.21 2.13 -4.88
CA ILE A 17 -1.34 2.01 -6.07
C ILE A 17 -1.48 0.65 -6.78
N PRO A 18 -1.47 -0.53 -6.11
CA PRO A 18 -1.46 -1.82 -6.80
C PRO A 18 -2.64 -2.04 -7.76
N PRO A 19 -3.91 -1.74 -7.40
CA PRO A 19 -5.03 -1.87 -8.34
C PRO A 19 -4.91 -0.95 -9.54
N ARG A 20 -4.47 0.31 -9.32
CA ARG A 20 -4.31 1.31 -10.38
C ARG A 20 -3.17 0.92 -11.32
N LEU A 21 -2.03 0.51 -10.77
CA LEU A 21 -0.88 0.07 -11.55
C LEU A 21 -1.21 -1.20 -12.34
N ALA A 22 -1.88 -2.16 -11.70
CA ALA A 22 -2.31 -3.40 -12.36
C ALA A 22 -3.25 -3.12 -13.53
N ALA A 23 -4.22 -2.22 -13.36
CA ALA A 23 -5.18 -1.87 -14.41
C ALA A 23 -4.55 -1.13 -15.61
N VAL A 24 -3.50 -0.35 -15.37
CA VAL A 24 -2.83 0.43 -16.44
C VAL A 24 -1.77 -0.39 -17.17
N TRP A 25 -1.13 -1.36 -16.52
CA TRP A 25 -0.03 -2.14 -17.11
C TRP A 25 -0.41 -3.55 -17.56
N PHE A 26 -1.47 -4.15 -17.01
CA PHE A 26 -1.84 -5.54 -17.29
C PHE A 26 -3.24 -5.65 -17.89
N GLY A 27 -3.44 -6.63 -18.79
CA GLY A 27 -4.74 -6.89 -19.41
C GLY A 27 -5.76 -7.52 -18.42
N PRO A 28 -7.07 -7.54 -18.75
CA PRO A 28 -8.16 -7.87 -17.81
C PRO A 28 -8.06 -9.24 -17.14
N LYS A 29 -7.43 -10.23 -17.81
CA LYS A 29 -7.20 -11.56 -17.22
C LYS A 29 -6.06 -11.61 -16.19
N GLN A 30 -5.17 -10.61 -16.19
CA GLN A 30 -3.96 -10.57 -15.37
C GLN A 30 -3.97 -9.45 -14.32
N VAL A 31 -4.88 -8.46 -14.41
CA VAL A 31 -5.03 -7.38 -13.42
C VAL A 31 -5.22 -7.93 -12.01
N SER A 32 -6.09 -8.94 -11.84
CA SER A 32 -6.35 -9.52 -10.51
C SER A 32 -5.10 -10.18 -9.92
N THR A 33 -4.31 -10.87 -10.74
CA THR A 33 -3.07 -11.52 -10.30
C THR A 33 -1.99 -10.49 -9.96
N ALA A 34 -1.82 -9.46 -10.80
CA ALA A 34 -0.86 -8.38 -10.55
C ALA A 34 -1.22 -7.57 -9.28
N CYS A 35 -2.51 -7.26 -9.09
CA CYS A 35 -3.00 -6.61 -7.89
C CYS A 35 -2.79 -7.50 -6.65
N ALA A 36 -3.13 -8.79 -6.72
CA ALA A 36 -2.92 -9.73 -5.63
C ALA A 36 -1.44 -9.83 -5.25
N ALA A 37 -0.53 -9.92 -6.23
CA ALA A 37 0.91 -9.93 -6.00
C ALA A 37 1.39 -8.67 -5.26
N GLY A 38 0.89 -7.49 -5.63
CA GLY A 38 1.20 -6.24 -4.93
C GLY A 38 0.70 -6.22 -3.48
N VAL A 39 -0.52 -6.69 -3.24
CA VAL A 39 -1.08 -6.79 -1.87
C VAL A 39 -0.29 -7.80 -1.02
N PHE A 40 0.03 -8.98 -1.57
CA PHE A 40 0.85 -9.97 -0.88
C PHE A 40 2.27 -9.48 -0.61
N GLY A 41 2.85 -8.68 -1.51
CA GLY A 41 4.14 -8.02 -1.29
C GLY A 41 4.12 -7.12 -0.06
N ASN A 42 3.05 -6.34 0.14
CA ASN A 42 2.88 -5.53 1.34
C ASN A 42 2.82 -6.40 2.61
N GLN A 43 2.02 -7.48 2.57
CA GLN A 43 1.91 -8.41 3.71
C GLN A 43 3.26 -9.05 4.06
N LEU A 44 4.03 -9.44 3.04
CA LEU A 44 5.36 -10.01 3.20
C LEU A 44 6.35 -8.99 3.80
N GLY A 45 6.33 -7.75 3.31
CA GLY A 45 7.17 -6.67 3.84
C GLY A 45 6.91 -6.39 5.32
N ILE A 46 5.65 -6.39 5.74
CA ILE A 46 5.26 -6.24 7.15
C ILE A 46 5.80 -7.42 7.98
N ALA A 47 5.65 -8.65 7.50
CA ALA A 47 6.15 -9.84 8.19
C ALA A 47 7.68 -9.78 8.40
N ILE A 48 8.42 -9.42 7.35
CA ILE A 48 9.87 -9.22 7.43
C ILE A 48 10.21 -8.09 8.41
N GLY A 49 9.47 -6.98 8.38
CA GLY A 49 9.66 -5.84 9.26
C GLY A 49 9.44 -6.14 10.75
N PHE A 50 8.67 -7.18 11.09
CA PHE A 50 8.54 -7.67 12.47
C PHE A 50 9.67 -8.61 12.89
N VAL A 51 10.27 -9.33 11.95
CA VAL A 51 11.32 -10.33 12.21
C VAL A 51 12.72 -9.71 12.20
N LEU A 52 12.95 -8.69 11.36
CA LEU A 52 14.26 -8.07 11.19
C LEU A 52 14.78 -7.36 12.46
N PRO A 53 13.99 -6.53 13.16
CA PRO A 53 14.45 -5.84 14.37
C PRO A 53 14.93 -6.76 15.49
N PRO A 54 14.20 -7.82 15.91
CA PRO A 54 14.68 -8.71 16.97
C PRO A 54 15.87 -9.60 16.55
N LEU A 55 16.17 -9.74 15.25
CA LEU A 55 17.36 -10.45 14.79
C LEU A 55 18.63 -9.60 14.84
N ILE A 56 18.50 -8.29 14.65
CA ILE A 56 19.63 -7.36 14.56
C ILE A 56 19.93 -6.72 15.92
N VAL A 57 18.88 -6.36 16.68
CA VAL A 57 19.02 -5.68 17.96
C VAL A 57 19.25 -6.70 19.06
N HIS A 58 20.44 -6.66 19.67
CA HIS A 58 20.75 -7.51 20.80
C HIS A 58 20.34 -6.82 22.11
N MET A 59 19.88 -7.61 23.09
CA MET A 59 19.49 -7.11 24.41
C MET A 59 20.76 -6.77 25.21
N GLY A 60 21.18 -5.50 25.14
CA GLY A 60 22.39 -4.97 25.79
C GLY A 60 22.17 -3.63 26.50
N THR A 61 23.22 -2.84 26.61
CA THR A 61 23.16 -1.49 27.18
C THR A 61 22.38 -0.55 26.26
N VAL A 62 21.74 0.50 26.80
CA VAL A 62 20.97 1.50 26.01
C VAL A 62 21.80 2.05 24.84
N ALA A 63 23.11 2.23 25.00
CA ALA A 63 24.00 2.69 23.94
C ALA A 63 24.16 1.68 22.78
N GLU A 64 24.22 0.38 23.08
CA GLU A 64 24.34 -0.69 22.08
C GLU A 64 23.03 -0.86 21.31
N ILE A 65 21.90 -0.83 22.01
CA ILE A 65 20.57 -0.88 21.40
C ILE A 65 20.35 0.32 20.46
N THR A 66 20.80 1.50 20.87
CA THR A 66 20.68 2.71 20.03
C THR A 66 21.50 2.55 18.74
N ASN A 67 22.73 2.06 18.85
CA ASN A 67 23.59 1.83 17.69
C ASN A 67 23.01 0.76 16.74
N ASP A 68 22.47 -0.33 17.29
CA ASP A 68 21.85 -1.39 16.49
C ASP A 68 20.58 -0.91 15.76
N LEU A 69 19.78 -0.06 16.42
CA LEU A 69 18.63 0.60 15.80
C LEU A 69 19.05 1.56 14.70
N ASP A 70 20.08 2.37 14.92
CA ASP A 70 20.60 3.29 13.92
C ASP A 70 21.13 2.54 12.68
N ILE A 71 21.83 1.42 12.87
CA ILE A 71 22.27 0.54 11.77
C ILE A 71 21.06 -0.03 11.01
N LEU A 72 20.01 -0.45 11.72
CA LEU A 72 18.79 -0.96 11.11
C LEU A 72 18.05 0.10 10.29
N PHE A 73 17.88 1.31 10.83
CA PHE A 73 17.24 2.42 10.13
C PHE A 73 18.07 2.90 8.94
N LEU A 74 19.38 3.01 9.10
CA LEU A 74 20.28 3.40 8.01
C LEU A 74 20.27 2.35 6.88
N GLY A 75 20.30 1.06 7.23
CA GLY A 75 20.18 -0.04 6.26
C GLY A 75 18.86 0.01 5.49
N SER A 76 17.75 0.24 6.19
CA SER A 76 16.43 0.41 5.57
C SER A 76 16.38 1.64 4.64
N ALA A 77 16.96 2.76 5.06
CA ALA A 77 17.02 3.98 4.25
C ALA A 77 17.84 3.79 2.97
N ILE A 78 18.99 3.11 3.04
CA ILE A 78 19.81 2.78 1.88
C ILE A 78 19.05 1.86 0.93
N PHE A 79 18.47 0.78 1.45
CA PHE A 79 17.71 -0.18 0.65
C PHE A 79 16.52 0.48 -0.06
N ASN A 80 15.74 1.32 0.64
CA ASN A 80 14.62 2.04 0.06
C ASN A 80 15.09 3.06 -1.00
N THR A 81 16.19 3.77 -0.75
CA THR A 81 16.78 4.71 -1.74
C THR A 81 17.22 3.99 -3.01
N LEU A 82 17.83 2.81 -2.89
CA LEU A 82 18.22 1.99 -4.05
C LEU A 82 17.01 1.53 -4.86
N ILE A 83 15.95 1.05 -4.19
CA ILE A 83 14.70 0.69 -4.87
C ILE A 83 14.08 1.90 -5.56
N PHE A 84 14.02 3.04 -4.88
CA PHE A 84 13.48 4.27 -5.45
C PHE A 84 14.27 4.72 -6.69
N ALA A 85 15.60 4.69 -6.62
CA ALA A 85 16.46 4.98 -7.77
C ALA A 85 16.25 3.97 -8.91
N ALA A 86 16.09 2.68 -8.59
CA ALA A 86 15.79 1.66 -9.58
C ALA A 86 14.42 1.89 -10.24
N ILE A 87 13.39 2.32 -9.49
CA ILE A 87 12.09 2.69 -10.05
C ILE A 87 12.26 3.87 -11.01
N ILE A 88 13.01 4.92 -10.65
CA ILE A 88 13.24 6.05 -11.54
C ILE A 88 14.00 5.62 -12.82
N ALA A 89 15.00 4.74 -12.68
CA ALA A 89 15.83 4.31 -13.81
C ALA A 89 15.12 3.33 -14.76
N PHE A 90 14.33 2.38 -14.22
CA PHE A 90 13.73 1.29 -14.99
C PHE A 90 12.24 1.48 -15.28
N PHE A 91 11.52 2.22 -14.44
CA PHE A 91 10.06 2.36 -14.53
C PHE A 91 9.70 3.65 -15.27
N SER A 92 9.55 3.56 -16.59
CA SER A 92 9.02 4.67 -17.40
C SER A 92 7.55 4.94 -17.06
N GLU A 93 7.22 6.22 -16.94
CA GLU A 93 5.95 6.78 -16.43
C GLU A 93 4.68 6.20 -17.07
N LYS A 94 4.77 5.67 -18.30
CA LYS A 94 3.67 5.01 -19.04
C LYS A 94 4.21 3.89 -19.95
N PRO A 95 3.54 2.74 -20.06
CA PRO A 95 3.84 1.77 -21.11
C PRO A 95 3.51 2.40 -22.48
N LYS A 96 4.39 2.22 -23.47
CA LYS A 96 4.25 2.78 -24.84
C LYS A 96 3.04 2.23 -25.61
N LEU A 97 2.41 1.16 -25.11
CA LEU A 97 1.21 0.56 -25.68
C LEU A 97 0.10 0.62 -24.63
N PRO A 98 -0.94 1.44 -24.84
CA PRO A 98 -2.04 1.55 -23.90
C PRO A 98 -2.87 0.25 -23.93
N PRO A 99 -3.26 -0.35 -22.78
CA PRO A 99 -4.48 -1.13 -22.77
C PRO A 99 -5.61 -0.19 -23.21
N SER A 100 -6.45 -0.67 -24.12
CA SER A 100 -7.27 0.14 -25.05
C SER A 100 -7.81 1.45 -24.46
N ILE A 101 -7.72 2.54 -25.23
CA ILE A 101 -8.21 3.89 -24.85
C ILE A 101 -9.66 3.87 -24.33
N ALA A 102 -10.45 2.86 -24.72
CA ALA A 102 -11.79 2.63 -24.22
C ALA A 102 -11.86 2.26 -22.72
N GLN A 103 -10.86 1.58 -22.15
CA GLN A 103 -10.82 1.22 -20.73
C GLN A 103 -10.28 2.34 -19.84
N VAL A 104 -9.28 3.11 -20.33
CA VAL A 104 -8.85 4.34 -19.65
C VAL A 104 -10.02 5.33 -19.62
N ARG A 105 -10.77 5.47 -20.71
CA ARG A 105 -11.99 6.28 -20.75
C ARG A 105 -13.14 5.72 -19.91
N ALA A 106 -13.38 4.41 -19.88
CA ALA A 106 -14.41 3.84 -19.01
C ALA A 106 -14.07 3.98 -17.52
N MET A 107 -12.77 3.91 -17.17
CA MET A 107 -12.30 4.15 -15.81
C MET A 107 -12.31 5.65 -15.46
N GLU A 108 -11.89 6.54 -16.38
CA GLU A 108 -12.03 8.00 -16.24
C GLU A 108 -13.51 8.42 -16.14
N GLU A 109 -14.41 7.91 -16.99
CA GLU A 109 -15.86 8.18 -16.90
C GLU A 109 -16.45 7.69 -15.58
N SER A 110 -15.96 6.56 -15.04
CA SER A 110 -16.38 6.08 -13.72
C SER A 110 -15.84 6.92 -12.55
N ILE A 111 -14.71 7.61 -12.73
CA ILE A 111 -14.03 8.42 -11.71
C ILE A 111 -14.53 9.88 -11.76
N ASP A 112 -14.57 10.51 -12.93
CA ASP A 112 -14.89 11.92 -13.10
C ASP A 112 -16.40 12.21 -13.12
N GLY A 113 -17.23 11.26 -13.54
CA GLY A 113 -18.66 11.53 -13.69
C GLY A 113 -19.42 11.64 -12.37
N ASN A 114 -19.00 10.91 -11.32
CA ASN A 114 -19.84 10.75 -10.13
C ASN A 114 -19.16 10.04 -8.93
N TYR A 115 -17.84 10.15 -8.69
CA TYR A 115 -17.21 9.47 -7.54
C TYR A 115 -17.92 9.76 -6.20
N LEU A 116 -18.28 11.02 -5.95
CA LEU A 116 -19.06 11.42 -4.77
C LEU A 116 -20.49 10.84 -4.78
N ALA A 117 -21.14 10.74 -5.95
CA ALA A 117 -22.47 10.14 -6.04
C ALA A 117 -22.42 8.61 -5.90
N SER A 118 -21.36 7.96 -6.36
CA SER A 118 -21.06 6.54 -6.16
C SER A 118 -20.78 6.25 -4.69
N LEU A 119 -19.96 7.07 -4.02
CA LEU A 119 -19.76 7.02 -2.57
C LEU A 119 -21.08 7.21 -1.82
N LYS A 120 -21.89 8.21 -2.21
CA LYS A 120 -23.21 8.44 -1.62
C LYS A 120 -24.14 7.24 -1.81
N LYS A 121 -24.16 6.62 -2.99
CA LYS A 121 -24.93 5.40 -3.27
C LYS A 121 -24.43 4.19 -2.46
N LEU A 122 -23.11 4.05 -2.26
CA LEU A 122 -22.54 3.01 -1.40
C LEU A 122 -22.93 3.22 0.06
N VAL A 123 -22.82 4.45 0.58
CA VAL A 123 -23.16 4.75 1.98
C VAL A 123 -24.65 4.55 2.26
N ILE A 124 -25.51 4.81 1.28
CA ILE A 124 -26.96 4.55 1.38
C ILE A 124 -27.29 3.05 1.29
N ASN A 125 -26.39 2.22 0.75
CA ASN A 125 -26.67 0.80 0.60
C ASN A 125 -26.55 0.05 1.95
N PRO A 126 -27.63 -0.57 2.45
CA PRO A 126 -27.64 -1.23 3.76
C PRO A 126 -26.67 -2.42 3.84
N HIS A 127 -26.42 -3.12 2.74
CA HIS A 127 -25.45 -4.23 2.70
C HIS A 127 -24.02 -3.73 2.83
N TYR A 128 -23.71 -2.59 2.20
CA TYR A 128 -22.40 -1.96 2.35
C TYR A 128 -22.20 -1.39 3.77
N MET A 129 -23.25 -0.82 4.38
CA MET A 129 -23.21 -0.41 5.79
C MET A 129 -23.00 -1.58 6.76
N LEU A 130 -23.67 -2.72 6.53
CA LEU A 130 -23.44 -3.95 7.30
C LEU A 130 -21.99 -4.43 7.18
N LEU A 131 -21.44 -4.44 5.96
CA LEU A 131 -20.03 -4.77 5.73
C LEU A 131 -19.10 -3.79 6.45
N LEU A 132 -19.35 -2.49 6.34
CA LEU A 132 -18.55 -1.44 6.96
C LEU A 132 -18.56 -1.53 8.49
N VAL A 133 -19.72 -1.76 9.09
CA VAL A 133 -19.87 -1.97 10.55
C VAL A 133 -19.21 -3.28 10.98
N SER A 134 -19.35 -4.36 10.22
CA SER A 134 -18.71 -5.64 10.55
C SER A 134 -17.18 -5.57 10.51
N TYR A 135 -16.62 -4.87 9.51
CA TYR A 135 -15.18 -4.64 9.38
C TYR A 135 -14.67 -3.70 10.47
N GLY A 136 -15.43 -2.64 10.78
CA GLY A 136 -15.12 -1.73 11.89
C GLY A 136 -15.15 -2.44 13.25
N TRP A 137 -16.10 -3.35 13.46
CA TRP A 137 -16.18 -4.18 14.66
C TRP A 137 -14.98 -5.13 14.78
N PHE A 138 -14.59 -5.78 13.68
CA PHE A 138 -13.38 -6.61 13.64
C PHE A 138 -12.12 -5.80 13.99
N CYS A 139 -12.02 -4.58 13.47
CA CYS A 139 -10.92 -3.67 13.81
C CYS A 139 -10.91 -3.31 15.30
N ARG A 140 -12.08 -3.07 15.91
CA ARG A 140 -12.20 -2.74 17.36
C ARG A 140 -11.72 -3.87 18.27
N LYS A 141 -11.95 -5.14 17.92
CA LYS A 141 -11.53 -6.28 18.75
C LYS A 141 -10.01 -6.48 18.80
N LYS A 142 -9.26 -5.92 17.85
CA LYS A 142 -7.79 -6.05 17.77
C LYS A 142 -7.03 -5.13 18.74
N TYR A 143 -7.71 -4.16 19.37
CA TYR A 143 -7.12 -3.23 20.35
C TYR A 143 -7.48 -3.54 21.82
N SER A 144 -8.09 -4.71 22.07
CA SER A 144 -8.60 -5.08 23.40
C SER A 144 -7.96 -6.37 23.95
N CYS A 145 -6.71 -6.65 23.55
CA CYS A 145 -5.83 -7.65 24.17
C CYS A 145 -4.44 -7.03 24.36
#